data_AF-A0A5F1Z576-F1
#
_entry.id   AF-A0A5F1Z576-F1
#
_cell.length_a   1.000
_cell.length_b   1.000
_cell.length_c   1.000
_cell.angle_alpha   90.00
_cell.angle_beta   90.00
_cell.angle_gamma   90.00
#
_symmetry.space_group_name_H-M   'P 1'
#
loop_
_entity.id
_entity.type
_entity.pdbx_description
1 polymer ?
#
loop_
_entity_poly.entity_id
_entity_poly.type
_entity_poly.pdbx_seq_one_letter_code
_entity_poly.pdbx_strand_id
1 'polypeptide(L)'
;MIRRKFFALLMLVIFLLGFLVGCEKEYSNSPELCIATQALMQSLKARDLQDFNSGKISESRYIELINKRDESVFQICVISLIKIEQNSNF
;
A
#
# COMPACT_ATOMS: atom_id res chain seq x y z
N MET A 1 38.63 37.39 17.20
CA MET A 1 38.25 35.96 17.40
C MET A 1 36.74 35.74 17.45
N ILE A 2 35.99 36.58 18.19
CA ILE A 2 34.52 36.47 18.38
C ILE A 2 33.70 36.50 17.07
N ARG A 3 34.04 37.39 16.12
CA ARG A 3 33.33 37.49 14.82
C ARG A 3 33.42 36.21 13.97
N ARG A 4 34.53 35.47 14.03
CA ARG A 4 34.71 34.21 13.28
C ARG A 4 33.88 33.06 13.89
N LYS A 5 33.81 33.02 15.23
CA LYS A 5 32.98 32.03 15.95
C LYS A 5 31.49 32.28 15.70
N PHE A 6 31.07 33.54 15.65
CA PHE A 6 29.69 33.92 15.32
C PHE A 6 29.30 33.52 13.90
N PHE A 7 30.19 33.74 12.91
CA PHE A 7 29.96 33.33 11.53
C PHE A 7 29.87 31.80 11.37
N ALA A 8 30.74 31.05 12.06
CA ALA A 8 30.70 29.59 12.05
C ALA A 8 29.40 29.04 12.66
N LEU A 9 28.93 29.64 13.77
CA LEU A 9 27.66 29.27 14.39
C LEU A 9 26.48 29.55 13.46
N LEU A 10 26.48 30.72 12.80
CA LEU A 10 25.42 31.10 11.87
C LEU A 10 25.32 30.15 10.66
N MET A 11 26.47 29.75 10.09
CA MET A 11 26.52 28.76 9.01
C MET A 11 26.02 27.38 9.44
N LEU A 12 26.34 26.96 10.67
CA LEU A 12 25.88 25.69 11.23
C LEU A 12 24.35 25.69 11.47
N VAL A 13 23.79 26.79 11.94
CA VAL A 13 22.33 26.95 12.10
C VAL A 13 21.61 26.92 10.75
N ILE A 14 22.14 27.62 9.74
CA ILE A 14 21.57 27.60 8.38
C ILE A 14 21.62 26.20 7.77
N PHE A 15 22.72 25.47 7.97
CA PHE A 15 22.87 24.10 7.51
C PHE A 15 21.84 23.17 8.16
N LEU A 16 21.67 23.25 9.49
CA LEU A 16 20.66 22.46 10.22
C LEU A 16 19.22 22.79 9.81
N LEU A 17 18.92 24.05 9.53
CA LEU A 17 17.61 24.47 9.01
C LEU A 17 17.35 23.90 7.61
N GLY A 18 18.38 23.76 6.77
CA GLY A 18 18.27 23.12 5.44
C GLY A 18 17.82 21.66 5.48
N PHE A 19 18.24 20.89 6.50
CA PHE A 19 17.80 19.50 6.67
C PHE A 19 16.33 19.37 7.08
N LEU A 20 15.78 20.35 7.78
CA LEU A 20 14.37 20.36 8.18
C LEU A 20 13.41 20.62 7.01
N VAL A 21 13.87 21.32 5.97
CA VAL A 21 13.05 21.64 4.78
C VAL A 21 12.99 20.46 3.80
N GLY A 22 13.98 19.57 3.81
CA GLY A 22 14.03 18.42 2.89
C GLY A 22 13.22 17.18 3.32
N CYS A 23 12.57 17.21 4.49
CA CYS A 23 11.77 16.10 4.98
C CYS A 23 10.32 16.24 4.48
N GLU A 24 10.10 15.99 3.19
CA GLU A 24 8.76 15.91 2.64
C GLU A 24 8.19 14.50 2.88
N LYS A 25 6.93 14.45 3.34
CA LYS A 25 6.19 13.20 3.46
C LYS A 25 5.95 12.65 2.05
N GLU A 26 6.58 11.53 1.73
CA GLU A 26 6.32 10.83 0.47
C GLU A 26 4.98 10.11 0.56
N TYR A 27 4.15 10.27 -0.48
CA TYR A 27 2.86 9.59 -0.58
C TYR A 27 2.85 8.77 -1.86
N SER A 28 2.75 7.45 -1.72
CA SER A 28 2.64 6.55 -2.85
C SER A 28 1.36 5.73 -2.80
N ASN A 29 0.90 5.31 -3.96
CA ASN A 29 -0.11 4.28 -4.12
C ASN A 29 0.58 2.96 -4.54
N SER A 30 -0.20 1.88 -4.58
CA SER A 30 0.30 0.54 -4.95
C SER A 30 -0.65 -0.14 -5.94
N PRO A 31 -0.90 0.44 -7.13
CA PRO A 31 -1.84 -0.12 -8.12
C PRO A 31 -1.49 -1.57 -8.51
N GLU A 32 -0.22 -1.95 -8.46
CA GLU A 32 0.26 -3.32 -8.66
C GLU A 32 -0.33 -4.32 -7.67
N LEU A 33 -0.65 -3.89 -6.44
CA LEU A 33 -1.27 -4.73 -5.42
C LEU A 33 -2.70 -5.14 -5.82
N CYS A 34 -3.46 -4.22 -6.43
CA CYS A 34 -4.79 -4.53 -6.96
C CYS A 34 -4.71 -5.58 -8.07
N ILE A 35 -3.80 -5.41 -9.02
CA ILE A 35 -3.63 -6.33 -10.16
C ILE A 35 -3.22 -7.73 -9.67
N ALA A 36 -2.24 -7.82 -8.76
CA ALA A 36 -1.80 -9.08 -8.19
C ALA A 36 -2.92 -9.78 -7.41
N THR A 37 -3.66 -9.03 -6.60
CA THR A 37 -4.81 -9.54 -5.86
C THR A 37 -5.91 -10.05 -6.79
N GLN A 38 -6.23 -9.31 -7.85
CA GLN A 38 -7.24 -9.72 -8.82
C GLN A 38 -6.86 -11.05 -9.49
N ALA A 39 -5.60 -11.20 -9.91
CA ALA A 39 -5.11 -12.44 -10.50
C ALA A 39 -5.19 -13.63 -9.51
N LEU A 40 -4.79 -13.42 -8.25
CA LEU A 40 -4.89 -14.43 -7.20
C LEU A 40 -6.36 -14.88 -7.02
N MET A 41 -7.27 -13.92 -6.92
CA MET A 41 -8.69 -14.18 -6.67
C MET A 41 -9.37 -14.88 -7.84
N GLN A 42 -8.97 -14.60 -9.09
CA GLN A 42 -9.40 -15.35 -10.26
C GLN A 42 -8.97 -16.83 -10.19
N SER A 43 -7.71 -17.11 -9.80
CA SER A 43 -7.25 -18.50 -9.65
C SER A 43 -8.05 -19.26 -8.58
N LEU A 44 -8.38 -18.59 -7.48
CA LEU A 44 -9.18 -19.17 -6.43
C LEU A 44 -10.60 -19.42 -6.92
N LYS A 45 -11.21 -18.51 -7.70
CA LYS A 45 -12.57 -18.70 -8.25
C LYS A 45 -12.63 -19.93 -9.14
N ALA A 46 -11.60 -20.17 -9.94
CA ALA A 46 -11.50 -21.38 -10.75
C ALA A 46 -11.45 -22.65 -9.89
N ARG A 47 -10.72 -22.62 -8.76
CA ARG A 47 -10.69 -23.74 -7.80
C ARG A 47 -12.05 -23.97 -7.13
N ASP A 48 -12.73 -22.91 -6.70
CA ASP A 48 -14.04 -23.04 -6.08
C ASP A 48 -15.07 -23.62 -7.06
N LEU A 49 -15.01 -23.22 -8.33
CA LEU A 49 -15.86 -23.79 -9.38
C LEU A 49 -15.56 -25.29 -9.57
N GLN A 50 -14.28 -25.68 -9.53
CA GLN A 50 -13.91 -27.10 -9.56
C GLN A 50 -14.43 -27.86 -8.35
N ASP A 51 -14.33 -27.29 -7.14
CA ASP A 51 -14.80 -27.91 -5.91
C ASP A 51 -16.34 -27.99 -5.88
N PHE A 52 -17.04 -27.02 -6.45
CA PHE A 52 -18.48 -27.06 -6.66
C PHE A 52 -18.88 -28.16 -7.65
N ASN A 53 -18.23 -28.19 -8.82
CA ASN A 53 -18.51 -29.20 -9.87
C ASN A 53 -18.18 -30.62 -9.42
N SER A 54 -17.22 -30.79 -8.51
CA SER A 54 -16.89 -32.10 -7.91
C SER A 54 -17.74 -32.44 -6.68
N GLY A 55 -18.71 -31.60 -6.32
CA GLY A 55 -19.64 -31.83 -5.21
C GLY A 55 -19.02 -31.69 -3.82
N LYS A 56 -17.82 -31.12 -3.71
CA LYS A 56 -17.15 -30.91 -2.41
C LYS A 56 -17.72 -29.74 -1.63
N ILE A 57 -18.34 -28.78 -2.31
CA ILE A 57 -19.02 -27.63 -1.71
C ILE A 57 -20.43 -27.49 -2.27
N SER A 58 -21.35 -26.99 -1.45
CA SER A 58 -22.72 -26.70 -1.88
C SER A 58 -22.78 -25.43 -2.74
N GLU A 59 -23.90 -25.26 -3.46
CA GLU A 59 -24.19 -24.04 -4.20
C GLU A 59 -24.20 -22.80 -3.29
N SER A 60 -24.83 -22.91 -2.12
CA SER A 60 -24.86 -21.81 -1.14
C SER A 60 -23.45 -21.40 -0.71
N ARG A 61 -22.55 -22.37 -0.51
CA ARG A 61 -21.16 -22.11 -0.13
C ARG A 61 -20.38 -21.49 -1.29
N TYR A 62 -20.60 -21.96 -2.51
CA TYR A 62 -19.97 -21.41 -3.71
C TYR A 62 -20.36 -19.94 -3.92
N ILE A 63 -21.65 -19.60 -3.80
CA ILE A 63 -22.15 -18.21 -3.92
C ILE A 63 -21.55 -17.32 -2.82
N GLU A 64 -21.51 -17.78 -1.58
CA GLU A 64 -20.88 -17.05 -0.47
C GLU A 64 -19.41 -16.72 -0.76
N LEU A 65 -18.65 -17.70 -1.27
CA LEU A 65 -17.23 -17.53 -1.59
C LEU A 65 -16.99 -16.55 -2.74
N ILE A 66 -17.83 -16.56 -3.78
CA ILE A 66 -17.74 -15.59 -4.88
C ILE A 66 -17.97 -14.17 -4.34
N ASN A 67 -19.07 -13.96 -3.61
CA ASN A 67 -19.43 -12.65 -3.10
C ASN A 67 -18.35 -12.09 -2.17
N LYS A 68 -17.83 -12.92 -1.25
CA LYS A 68 -16.76 -12.53 -0.34
C LYS A 68 -15.50 -12.11 -1.08
N ARG A 69 -15.16 -12.78 -2.18
CA ARG A 69 -13.96 -12.44 -2.96
C ARG A 69 -14.13 -11.16 -3.75
N ASP A 70 -15.30 -10.94 -4.34
CA ASP A 70 -15.57 -9.68 -5.06
C ASP A 70 -15.53 -8.47 -4.13
N GLU A 71 -16.10 -8.61 -2.92
CA GLU A 71 -15.98 -7.59 -1.88
C GLU A 71 -14.52 -7.36 -1.47
N SER A 72 -13.75 -8.43 -1.27
CA SER A 72 -12.35 -8.34 -0.86
C SER A 72 -11.48 -7.68 -1.94
N VAL A 73 -11.65 -8.05 -3.21
CA VAL A 73 -10.93 -7.43 -4.35
C VAL A 73 -11.25 -5.95 -4.40
N PHE A 74 -12.53 -5.58 -4.30
CA PHE A 74 -12.95 -4.19 -4.31
C PHE A 74 -12.27 -3.38 -3.19
N GLN A 75 -12.32 -3.86 -1.95
CA GLN A 75 -11.69 -3.18 -0.81
C GLN A 75 -10.18 -3.02 -0.99
N ILE A 76 -9.48 -4.10 -1.37
CA ILE A 76 -8.03 -4.06 -1.58
C ILE A 76 -7.66 -3.11 -2.71
N CYS A 77 -8.40 -3.12 -3.81
CA CYS A 77 -8.16 -2.22 -4.92
C CYS A 77 -8.39 -0.76 -4.54
N VAL A 78 -9.47 -0.45 -3.82
CA VAL A 78 -9.71 0.91 -3.30
C VAL A 78 -8.57 1.36 -2.40
N ILE A 79 -8.16 0.54 -1.44
CA ILE A 79 -7.05 0.88 -0.52
C ILE A 79 -5.74 1.07 -1.29
N SER A 80 -5.47 0.22 -2.28
CA SER A 80 -4.25 0.28 -3.07
C SER A 80 -4.13 1.53 -3.94
N LEU A 81 -5.25 2.18 -4.26
CA LEU A 81 -5.29 3.42 -5.04
C LEU A 81 -5.24 4.66 -4.15
N ILE A 82 -5.51 4.53 -2.85
CA ILE A 82 -5.37 5.61 -1.88
C ILE A 82 -3.88 5.85 -1.65
N LYS A 83 -3.46 7.11 -1.79
CA LYS A 83 -2.10 7.54 -1.46
C LYS A 83 -1.91 7.46 0.05
N ILE A 84 -1.00 6.59 0.51
CA ILE A 84 -0.66 6.43 1.91
C ILE A 84 0.73 7.02 2.14
N GLU A 85 0.94 7.64 3.30
CA GLU A 85 2.23 8.18 3.72
C GLU A 85 3.26 7.04 3.77
N GLN A 86 4.25 7.09 2.90
CA GLN A 86 5.40 6.22 2.94
C GLN A 86 6.40 6.78 3.93
N ASN A 87 6.67 6.01 4.98
CA ASN A 87 7.74 6.33 5.90
C ASN A 87 9.07 5.96 5.23
N SER A 88 9.74 6.93 4.62
CA SER A 88 11.03 6.76 3.95
C SER A 88 12.22 6.56 4.91
N ASN A 89 11.96 6.40 6.22
CA ASN A 89 12.99 6.21 7.26
C ASN A 89 13.44 4.75 7.45
N PHE A 90 13.09 3.81 6.56
CA PHE A 90 13.55 2.42 6.61
C PHE A 90 14.04 1.94 5.24
#